data_AF-A0A813ICG3-F1
#
_entry.id   AF-A0A813ICG3-F1
#
_cell.length_a   1.000
_cell.length_b   1.000
_cell.length_c   1.000
_cell.angle_alpha   90.00
_cell.angle_beta   90.00
_cell.angle_gamma   90.00
#
_symmetry.space_group_name_H-M   'P 1'
#
loop_
_entity.id
_entity.type
_entity.pdbx_description
1 polymer ?
#
loop_
_entity_poly.entity_id
_entity_poly.type
_entity_poly.pdbx_seq_one_letter_code
_entity_poly.pdbx_strand_id
1 'polypeptide(L)'
;MYSTWLQTMRDSQIVGCTLHSATPKFPQANTFLCCDPARPSFGCDFSGPEGAQGFNDTQGSIADVVPFMDVGGWPGDPSWGIAGATIPWEVMVQARDLQIAEDHWDTSKAVVDFLTRHGDPAAGGLVTFGYYGDWLHLKCADCGTPKAQVTGWSHLLGMSRLVDVANNTGRTQEAVRYQTKLATLKAQYHKQYFNTTAGNYGPSQTANLLPLFLDIPPAEVRASVARAFLENLNAHGNLATSGIVGTAFMLQVLSQLGEHELALQIASATSKPSWGYMVQQGPGTIWETWDDSSNSPQPPCPSCYHWCLSLLPCRSFDISQYLLPGGASCSRIQDRICVRWCAHSCRAISIPVAGRCEHRVLQSYSSGTAWP
;
A
#
# COMPACT_ATOMS: atom_id res chain seq x y z
N MET A 1 15.12 7.90 -8.69
CA MET A 1 14.20 8.38 -7.64
C MET A 1 14.09 7.36 -6.49
N TYR A 2 13.49 6.17 -6.71
CA TYR A 2 13.30 5.19 -5.64
C TYR A 2 14.60 4.71 -4.97
N SER A 3 15.68 4.49 -5.74
CA SER A 3 17.00 4.15 -5.19
C SER A 3 17.50 5.16 -4.14
N THR A 4 17.39 6.47 -4.39
CA THR A 4 17.81 7.51 -3.43
C THR A 4 16.95 7.47 -2.16
N TRP A 5 15.64 7.24 -2.32
CA TRP A 5 14.73 7.16 -1.18
C TRP A 5 15.01 5.93 -0.31
N LEU A 6 15.20 4.77 -0.96
CA LEU A 6 15.59 3.52 -0.32
C LEU A 6 16.96 3.60 0.34
N GLN A 7 17.93 4.30 -0.28
CA GLN A 7 19.22 4.56 0.33
C GLN A 7 19.07 5.42 1.59
N THR A 8 18.22 6.45 1.56
CA THR A 8 17.95 7.28 2.74
C THR A 8 17.31 6.45 3.87
N MET A 9 16.37 5.55 3.56
CA MET A 9 15.81 4.60 4.52
C MET A 9 16.89 3.71 5.12
N ARG A 10 17.76 3.14 4.28
CA ARG A 10 18.88 2.31 4.72
C ARG A 10 19.85 3.06 5.63
N ASP A 11 20.25 4.27 5.24
CA ASP A 11 21.17 5.11 6.02
C ASP A 11 20.59 5.43 7.39
N SER A 12 19.28 5.73 7.45
CA SER A 12 18.57 5.97 8.72
C SER A 12 18.56 4.73 9.65
N GLN A 13 18.54 3.53 9.09
CA GLN A 13 18.62 2.27 9.86
C GLN A 13 20.04 1.94 10.32
N ILE A 14 21.07 2.25 9.52
CA ILE A 14 22.48 1.93 9.81
C ILE A 14 23.06 2.89 10.84
N VAL A 15 22.86 4.19 10.65
CA VAL A 15 23.40 5.21 11.57
C VAL A 15 22.70 5.10 12.93
N GLY A 16 21.42 4.72 12.92
CA GLY A 16 20.54 4.80 14.09
C GLY A 16 20.41 6.25 14.58
N CYS A 17 19.52 6.50 15.53
CA CYS A 17 19.56 7.76 16.28
C CYS A 17 20.60 7.65 17.40
N THR A 18 21.89 7.79 17.08
CA THR A 18 22.93 7.85 18.13
C THR A 18 22.99 9.26 18.73
N LEU A 19 22.77 9.37 20.05
CA LEU A 19 23.05 10.60 20.83
C LEU A 19 24.55 10.92 20.74
N HIS A 20 24.94 11.77 19.79
CA HIS A 20 26.31 12.29 19.75
C HIS A 20 26.47 13.37 20.82
N SER A 21 27.06 12.98 21.96
CA SER A 21 27.56 13.95 22.93
C SER A 21 28.68 14.78 22.30
N ALA A 22 28.44 16.08 22.18
CA ALA A 22 29.39 17.13 21.84
C ALA A 22 30.02 17.06 20.43
N THR A 23 29.42 17.83 19.52
CA THR A 23 29.98 18.31 18.23
C THR A 23 30.16 17.22 17.14
N PRO A 24 29.35 17.24 16.07
CA PRO A 24 29.51 16.29 14.95
C PRO A 24 30.87 16.45 14.25
N LYS A 25 31.59 15.35 14.03
CA LYS A 25 32.74 15.30 13.11
C LYS A 25 32.33 14.60 11.82
N PHE A 26 32.46 15.32 10.71
CA PHE A 26 32.09 14.96 9.33
C PHE A 26 33.03 13.90 8.72
N PRO A 27 32.52 12.99 7.86
CA PRO A 27 31.85 13.31 6.59
C PRO A 27 30.44 12.68 6.47
N GLN A 28 29.40 13.36 6.95
CA GLN A 28 28.01 13.05 6.61
C GLN A 28 27.20 14.34 6.45
N ALA A 29 26.55 14.54 5.30
CA ALA A 29 26.01 15.83 4.88
C ALA A 29 24.69 16.28 5.55
N ASN A 30 24.12 15.51 6.48
CA ASN A 30 22.77 15.78 6.99
C ASN A 30 22.74 15.82 8.52
N THR A 31 22.95 17.00 9.08
CA THR A 31 22.90 17.31 10.52
C THR A 31 21.51 17.22 11.16
N PHE A 32 20.49 16.81 10.42
CA PHE A 32 19.09 16.70 10.87
C PHE A 32 18.61 15.25 11.03
N LEU A 33 19.47 14.25 10.75
CA LEU A 33 19.02 12.87 10.72
C LEU A 33 18.77 12.26 12.12
N CYS A 34 19.30 12.86 13.19
CA CYS A 34 19.17 12.32 14.55
C CYS A 34 19.18 13.43 15.61
N CYS A 35 18.18 13.43 16.49
CA CYS A 35 18.17 13.92 17.88
C CYS A 35 19.08 15.12 18.27
N ASP A 36 18.49 16.30 18.52
CA ASP A 36 19.11 17.37 19.32
C ASP A 36 18.66 17.26 20.79
N PRO A 37 19.54 16.87 21.74
CA PRO A 37 19.20 16.81 23.16
C PRO A 37 18.83 18.16 23.79
N ALA A 38 19.13 19.29 23.14
CA ALA A 38 18.69 20.62 23.57
C ALA A 38 17.26 20.95 23.10
N ARG A 39 16.65 20.13 22.23
CA ARG A 39 15.30 20.29 21.71
C ARG A 39 14.51 18.97 21.81
N PRO A 40 14.09 18.59 23.03
CA PRO A 40 13.43 17.30 23.30
C PRO A 40 12.08 17.09 22.58
N SER A 41 11.54 18.12 21.90
CA SER A 41 10.39 17.98 21.00
C SER A 41 10.70 17.21 19.72
N PHE A 42 11.98 16.96 19.41
CA PHE A 42 12.42 16.35 18.16
C PHE A 42 13.15 15.03 18.39
N GLY A 43 12.39 13.93 18.27
CA GLY A 43 12.91 12.65 17.80
C GLY A 43 13.65 11.76 18.80
N CYS A 44 13.82 12.13 20.07
CA CYS A 44 14.40 11.20 21.05
C CYS A 44 13.37 10.43 21.87
N ASP A 45 12.11 10.85 21.78
CA ASP A 45 10.94 10.17 22.34
C ASP A 45 9.67 10.77 21.71
N PHE A 46 9.65 10.89 20.36
CA PHE A 46 8.43 11.30 19.69
C PHE A 46 7.49 10.09 19.65
N SER A 47 6.74 9.94 20.75
CA SER A 47 5.69 8.95 20.98
C SER A 47 4.46 9.22 20.09
N GLY A 48 4.69 9.35 18.78
CA GLY A 48 3.68 9.58 17.76
C GLY A 48 2.76 10.76 18.10
N PRO A 49 1.61 10.90 17.42
CA PRO A 49 0.50 11.68 17.99
C PRO A 49 0.13 11.10 19.37
N GLU A 50 -0.31 11.96 20.29
CA GLU A 50 -0.66 11.63 21.69
C GLU A 50 -1.18 10.18 21.87
N GLY A 51 -0.38 9.35 22.55
CA GLY A 51 -0.74 7.96 22.86
C GLY A 51 0.06 6.87 22.13
N ALA A 52 1.19 7.14 21.47
CA ALA A 52 2.02 6.02 20.99
C ALA A 52 2.59 5.21 22.15
N GLN A 53 2.61 3.91 21.94
CA GLN A 53 3.27 2.96 22.81
C GLN A 53 4.75 3.33 22.94
N GLY A 54 5.29 3.33 24.15
CA GLY A 54 6.73 3.50 24.36
C GLY A 54 7.47 2.34 23.73
N PHE A 55 8.29 2.61 22.71
CA PHE A 55 9.13 1.60 22.07
C PHE A 55 10.48 1.53 22.78
N ASN A 56 10.82 0.36 23.32
CA ASN A 56 12.12 0.13 23.95
C ASN A 56 13.21 -0.29 22.93
N ASP A 57 12.82 -0.64 21.70
CA ASP A 57 13.70 -1.02 20.61
C ASP A 57 13.12 -0.51 19.28
N THR A 58 13.74 0.49 18.65
CA THR A 58 13.31 1.01 17.34
C THR A 58 14.18 0.50 16.19
N GLN A 59 15.11 -0.43 16.43
CA GLN A 59 16.07 -0.88 15.43
C GLN A 59 15.38 -1.51 14.21
N GLY A 60 15.68 -1.02 13.02
CA GLY A 60 15.09 -1.51 11.76
C GLY A 60 13.74 -0.89 11.40
N SER A 61 13.16 -0.05 12.26
CA SER A 61 12.01 0.76 11.89
C SER A 61 12.38 1.84 10.85
N ILE A 62 11.36 2.37 10.19
CA ILE A 62 11.44 3.51 9.28
C ILE A 62 10.46 4.57 9.79
N ALA A 63 10.83 5.84 9.70
CA ALA A 63 9.96 6.96 10.06
C ALA A 63 8.83 7.18 9.05
N ASP A 64 7.76 7.86 9.46
CA ASP A 64 6.65 8.20 8.56
C ASP A 64 7.06 9.06 7.36
N VAL A 65 8.08 9.90 7.54
CA VAL A 65 8.64 10.78 6.51
C VAL A 65 10.14 10.52 6.37
N VAL A 66 10.60 10.36 5.12
CA VAL A 66 12.00 10.06 4.81
C VAL A 66 12.47 11.00 3.68
N PRO A 67 13.51 11.84 3.88
CA PRO A 67 14.28 12.02 5.11
C PRO A 67 13.41 12.51 6.28
N PHE A 68 13.75 12.10 7.51
CA PHE A 68 13.01 12.54 8.69
C PHE A 68 13.25 14.03 8.92
N MET A 69 12.17 14.83 8.87
CA MET A 69 12.23 16.30 8.95
C MET A 69 11.14 16.86 9.87
N ASP A 70 11.07 16.36 11.11
CA ASP A 70 10.19 16.91 12.16
C ASP A 70 8.67 16.79 11.90
N VAL A 71 8.26 15.93 10.97
CA VAL A 71 6.87 15.62 10.64
C VAL A 71 6.65 14.11 10.69
N GLY A 72 5.56 13.69 11.32
CA GLY A 72 5.24 12.27 11.55
C GLY A 72 5.99 11.68 12.74
N GLY A 73 5.89 10.36 12.90
CA GLY A 73 6.50 9.60 13.98
C GLY A 73 7.71 8.77 13.56
N TRP A 74 8.53 8.43 14.56
CA TRP A 74 9.51 7.37 14.49
C TRP A 74 9.39 6.52 15.76
N PRO A 75 9.04 5.22 15.69
CA PRO A 75 8.74 4.44 14.49
C PRO A 75 7.55 4.98 13.70
N GLY A 76 7.57 4.83 12.39
CA GLY A 76 6.43 5.17 11.53
C GLY A 76 5.29 4.16 11.66
N ASP A 77 4.09 4.57 11.25
CA ASP A 77 2.91 3.71 11.20
C ASP A 77 3.23 2.47 10.36
N PRO A 78 2.84 1.26 10.78
CA PRO A 78 3.11 0.04 10.01
C PRO A 78 2.62 0.10 8.55
N SER A 79 1.55 0.83 8.25
CA SER A 79 1.05 1.03 6.88
C SER A 79 1.88 2.02 6.05
N TRP A 80 2.70 2.87 6.69
CA TRP A 80 3.70 3.74 6.04
C TRP A 80 5.08 3.07 6.00
N GLY A 81 5.54 2.56 7.14
CA GLY A 81 6.89 2.02 7.32
C GLY A 81 7.19 0.80 6.45
N ILE A 82 6.18 0.03 6.05
CA ILE A 82 6.34 -1.09 5.10
C ILE A 82 6.80 -0.64 3.70
N ALA A 83 6.88 0.66 3.43
CA ALA A 83 7.57 1.23 2.26
C ALA A 83 8.97 0.63 2.07
N GLY A 84 9.72 0.41 3.14
CA GLY A 84 11.06 -0.21 3.06
C GLY A 84 11.06 -1.67 2.55
N ALA A 85 9.93 -2.38 2.65
CA ALA A 85 9.79 -3.76 2.17
C ALA A 85 9.05 -3.88 0.83
N THR A 86 8.14 -2.96 0.56
CA THR A 86 7.25 -3.01 -0.62
C THR A 86 7.80 -2.25 -1.82
N ILE A 87 8.53 -1.14 -1.64
CA ILE A 87 9.13 -0.41 -2.77
C ILE A 87 10.18 -1.25 -3.50
N PRO A 88 11.13 -1.92 -2.81
CA PRO A 88 12.09 -2.77 -3.52
C PRO A 88 11.40 -3.88 -4.31
N TRP A 89 10.36 -4.48 -3.72
CA TRP A 89 9.52 -5.47 -4.40
C TRP A 89 8.78 -4.89 -5.62
N GLU A 90 8.17 -3.71 -5.49
CA GLU A 90 7.43 -3.08 -6.59
C GLU A 90 8.37 -2.75 -7.75
N VAL A 91 9.55 -2.18 -7.47
CA VAL A 91 10.53 -1.88 -8.52
C VAL A 91 11.05 -3.18 -9.16
N MET A 92 11.31 -4.22 -8.37
CA MET A 92 11.67 -5.54 -8.91
C MET A 92 10.60 -6.07 -9.88
N VAL A 93 9.33 -6.05 -9.48
CA VAL A 93 8.23 -6.59 -10.30
C VAL A 93 7.99 -5.73 -11.55
N GLN A 94 7.91 -4.41 -11.37
CA GLN A 94 7.51 -3.50 -12.44
C GLN A 94 8.65 -3.18 -13.40
N ALA A 95 9.81 -2.81 -12.85
CA ALA A 95 10.98 -2.43 -13.65
C ALA A 95 11.85 -3.62 -14.07
N ARG A 96 11.60 -4.84 -13.56
CA ARG A 96 12.51 -6.02 -13.71
C ARG A 96 13.91 -5.74 -13.16
N ASP A 97 14.00 -4.86 -12.18
CA ASP A 97 15.26 -4.54 -11.55
C ASP A 97 15.44 -5.45 -10.33
N LEU A 98 16.10 -6.60 -10.52
CA LEU A 98 16.40 -7.50 -9.41
C LEU A 98 17.46 -6.88 -8.47
N GLN A 99 18.37 -6.08 -9.01
CA GLN A 99 19.49 -5.50 -8.27
C GLN A 99 18.99 -4.58 -7.16
N ILE A 100 17.96 -3.76 -7.40
CA ILE A 100 17.41 -2.88 -6.34
C ILE A 100 16.84 -3.68 -5.16
N ALA A 101 16.27 -4.86 -5.42
CA ALA A 101 15.75 -5.71 -4.36
C ALA A 101 16.86 -6.44 -3.61
N GLU A 102 17.97 -6.77 -4.29
CA GLU A 102 19.17 -7.30 -3.63
C GLU A 102 19.88 -6.24 -2.77
N ASP A 103 20.08 -5.03 -3.31
CA ASP A 103 20.79 -3.93 -2.66
C ASP A 103 20.07 -3.44 -1.40
N HIS A 104 18.74 -3.55 -1.37
CA HIS A 104 17.89 -3.11 -0.27
C HIS A 104 17.25 -4.26 0.52
N TRP A 105 17.71 -5.50 0.33
CA TRP A 105 17.26 -6.67 1.08
C TRP A 105 17.31 -6.45 2.60
N ASP A 106 18.45 -5.95 3.11
CA ASP A 106 18.65 -5.76 4.54
C ASP A 106 17.66 -4.74 5.12
N THR A 107 17.31 -3.70 4.36
CA THR A 107 16.33 -2.69 4.76
C THR A 107 14.92 -3.27 4.80
N SER A 108 14.52 -4.01 3.76
CA SER A 108 13.23 -4.70 3.74
C SER A 108 13.09 -5.70 4.88
N LYS A 109 14.15 -6.48 5.13
CA LYS A 109 14.22 -7.44 6.21
C LYS A 109 14.14 -6.76 7.58
N ALA A 110 14.87 -5.67 7.78
CA ALA A 110 14.90 -4.95 9.05
C ALA A 110 13.53 -4.39 9.44
N VAL A 111 12.75 -3.88 8.47
CA VAL A 111 11.37 -3.41 8.70
C VAL A 111 10.46 -4.56 9.12
N VAL A 112 10.48 -5.67 8.39
CA VAL A 112 9.65 -6.84 8.69
C VAL A 112 10.03 -7.44 10.04
N ASP A 113 11.32 -7.50 10.36
CA ASP A 113 11.79 -7.98 11.66
C ASP A 113 11.38 -7.05 12.79
N PHE A 114 11.50 -5.72 12.62
CA PHE A 114 11.05 -4.74 13.61
C PHE A 114 9.56 -4.93 13.95
N LEU A 115 8.71 -4.99 12.92
CA LEU A 115 7.27 -5.23 13.11
C LEU A 115 6.98 -6.60 13.74
N THR A 116 7.74 -7.63 13.37
CA THR A 116 7.60 -8.97 13.96
C THR A 116 8.01 -9.00 15.43
N ARG A 117 9.04 -8.24 15.83
CA ARG A 117 9.47 -8.13 17.25
C ARG A 117 8.45 -7.40 18.10
N HIS A 118 7.71 -6.46 17.52
CA HIS A 118 6.69 -5.65 18.20
C HIS A 118 5.26 -6.17 18.00
N GLY A 119 5.12 -7.41 17.53
CA GLY A 119 3.84 -8.10 17.52
C GLY A 119 3.33 -8.33 18.94
N ASP A 120 2.06 -8.01 19.20
CA ASP A 120 1.42 -8.16 20.49
C ASP A 120 1.22 -9.64 20.84
N PRO A 121 1.83 -10.16 21.93
CA PRO A 121 1.66 -11.54 22.36
C PRO A 121 0.20 -11.93 22.60
N ALA A 122 -0.65 -11.01 23.09
CA ALA A 122 -2.06 -11.26 23.33
C ALA A 122 -2.85 -11.42 22.03
N ALA A 123 -2.39 -10.80 20.94
CA ALA A 123 -2.93 -10.96 19.58
C ALA A 123 -2.17 -12.01 18.76
N GLY A 124 -1.47 -12.95 19.41
CA GLY A 124 -0.73 -14.03 18.73
C GLY A 124 0.49 -13.55 17.93
N GLY A 125 1.04 -12.38 18.28
CA GLY A 125 2.16 -11.76 17.60
C GLY A 125 1.78 -10.88 16.41
N LEU A 126 0.50 -10.51 16.26
CA LEU A 126 0.07 -9.50 15.30
C LEU A 126 0.50 -8.10 15.75
N VAL A 127 0.85 -7.26 14.79
CA VAL A 127 1.00 -5.83 15.05
C VAL A 127 -0.36 -5.22 15.35
N THR A 128 -0.51 -4.61 16.54
CA THR A 128 -1.76 -3.96 16.98
C THR A 128 -1.63 -2.44 17.14
N PHE A 129 -0.41 -1.90 17.10
CA PHE A 129 -0.18 -0.46 17.12
C PHE A 129 -0.41 0.17 15.74
N GLY A 130 -0.73 1.47 15.72
CA GLY A 130 -0.99 2.24 14.52
C GLY A 130 -1.46 3.66 14.81
N TYR A 131 -1.05 4.60 13.99
CA TYR A 131 -1.31 6.04 14.14
C TYR A 131 -2.38 6.51 13.16
N TYR A 132 -2.36 6.00 11.92
CA TYR A 132 -3.21 6.47 10.82
C TYR A 132 -4.26 5.44 10.42
N GLY A 133 -3.86 4.17 10.20
CA GLY A 133 -4.74 3.14 9.65
C GLY A 133 -5.19 3.46 8.22
N ASP A 134 -6.46 3.23 7.89
CA ASP A 134 -7.01 3.54 6.57
C ASP A 134 -7.33 5.04 6.46
N TRP A 135 -6.26 5.82 6.29
CA TRP A 135 -6.29 7.29 6.34
C TRP A 135 -7.21 7.88 5.27
N LEU A 136 -8.03 8.85 5.69
CA LEU A 136 -9.00 9.57 4.84
C LEU A 136 -10.09 8.70 4.20
N HIS A 137 -10.48 7.60 4.85
CA HIS A 137 -11.78 6.97 4.57
C HIS A 137 -12.93 7.97 4.79
N LEU A 138 -14.02 7.81 4.04
CA LEU A 138 -15.19 8.67 4.16
C LEU A 138 -15.78 8.62 5.57
N LYS A 139 -16.33 9.74 6.04
CA LYS A 139 -16.98 9.81 7.35
C LYS A 139 -18.42 9.29 7.25
N CYS A 140 -18.58 7.98 7.37
CA CYS A 140 -19.87 7.30 7.47
C CYS A 140 -19.83 6.15 8.48
N ALA A 141 -21.01 5.66 8.89
CA ALA A 141 -21.14 4.69 9.99
C ALA A 141 -20.39 3.38 9.75
N ASP A 142 -20.30 2.93 8.51
CA ASP A 142 -19.73 1.66 8.08
C ASP A 142 -18.49 1.84 7.19
N CYS A 143 -17.92 3.04 7.09
CA CYS A 143 -16.74 3.31 6.27
C CYS A 143 -15.41 3.02 6.98
N GLY A 144 -15.39 3.11 8.31
CA GLY A 144 -14.17 3.04 9.12
C GLY A 144 -13.70 1.62 9.41
N THR A 145 -12.38 1.41 9.37
CA THR A 145 -11.72 0.17 9.78
C THR A 145 -10.82 0.44 11.00
N PRO A 146 -10.85 -0.40 12.06
CA PRO A 146 -9.93 -0.28 13.18
C PRO A 146 -8.46 -0.20 12.73
N LYS A 147 -7.67 0.73 13.28
CA LYS A 147 -6.27 0.94 12.89
C LYS A 147 -5.45 -0.34 13.00
N ALA A 148 -5.57 -1.07 14.11
CA ALA A 148 -4.89 -2.34 14.35
C ALA A 148 -5.14 -3.38 13.25
N GLN A 149 -6.35 -3.40 12.67
CA GLN A 149 -6.67 -4.31 11.57
C GLN A 149 -5.91 -3.91 10.30
N VAL A 150 -5.81 -2.62 9.99
CA VAL A 150 -5.06 -2.12 8.82
C VAL A 150 -3.55 -2.31 9.01
N THR A 151 -3.02 -2.03 10.19
CA THR A 151 -1.58 -2.13 10.47
C THR A 151 -1.11 -3.57 10.62
N GLY A 152 -1.92 -4.43 11.24
CA GLY A 152 -1.71 -5.87 11.26
C GLY A 152 -1.67 -6.44 9.84
N TRP A 153 -2.59 -6.02 8.96
CA TRP A 153 -2.56 -6.41 7.56
C TRP A 153 -1.34 -5.89 6.81
N SER A 154 -0.93 -4.64 7.08
CA SER A 154 0.23 -4.01 6.44
C SER A 154 1.53 -4.77 6.76
N HIS A 155 1.71 -5.24 7.99
CA HIS A 155 2.82 -6.14 8.36
C HIS A 155 2.81 -7.43 7.53
N LEU A 156 1.65 -8.07 7.35
CA LEU A 156 1.51 -9.26 6.50
C LEU A 156 1.86 -8.97 5.04
N LEU A 157 1.46 -7.80 4.51
CA LEU A 157 1.81 -7.37 3.16
C LEU A 157 3.33 -7.24 3.02
N GLY A 158 3.98 -6.49 3.91
CA GLY A 158 5.44 -6.29 3.90
C GLY A 158 6.19 -7.62 4.00
N MET A 159 5.76 -8.53 4.87
CA MET A 159 6.35 -9.87 4.99
C MET A 159 6.15 -10.71 3.73
N SER A 160 4.97 -10.66 3.11
CA SER A 160 4.71 -11.32 1.82
C SER A 160 5.64 -10.80 0.72
N ARG A 161 5.90 -9.49 0.68
CA ARG A 161 6.82 -8.91 -0.31
C ARG A 161 8.26 -9.31 -0.08
N LEU A 162 8.68 -9.39 1.19
CA LEU A 162 9.99 -9.91 1.56
C LEU A 162 10.16 -11.38 1.13
N VAL A 163 9.15 -12.23 1.31
CA VAL A 163 9.17 -13.62 0.83
C VAL A 163 9.33 -13.69 -0.69
N ASP A 164 8.57 -12.87 -1.43
CA ASP A 164 8.69 -12.81 -2.89
C ASP A 164 10.10 -12.39 -3.32
N VAL A 165 10.67 -11.35 -2.70
CA VAL A 165 12.07 -10.93 -2.97
C VAL A 165 13.05 -12.05 -2.63
N ALA A 166 12.86 -12.74 -1.51
CA ALA A 166 13.74 -13.83 -1.09
C ALA A 166 13.79 -14.95 -2.13
N ASN A 167 12.61 -15.34 -2.64
CA ASN A 167 12.49 -16.36 -3.68
C ASN A 167 13.17 -15.93 -4.99
N ASN A 168 12.99 -14.68 -5.41
CA ASN A 168 13.54 -14.18 -6.67
C ASN A 168 15.06 -13.93 -6.61
N THR A 169 15.64 -13.83 -5.41
CA THR A 169 17.07 -13.55 -5.20
C THR A 169 17.84 -14.76 -4.63
N GLY A 170 17.24 -15.95 -4.65
CA GLY A 170 17.90 -17.20 -4.23
C GLY A 170 18.03 -17.41 -2.71
N ARG A 171 17.43 -16.56 -1.88
CA ARG A 171 17.46 -16.62 -0.40
C ARG A 171 16.45 -17.62 0.15
N THR A 172 16.65 -18.88 -0.20
CA THR A 172 15.65 -19.96 -0.01
C THR A 172 15.34 -20.22 1.47
N GLN A 173 16.35 -20.15 2.35
CA GLN A 173 16.15 -20.40 3.79
C GLN A 173 15.30 -19.30 4.44
N GLU A 174 15.58 -18.05 4.09
CA GLU A 174 14.84 -16.87 4.53
C GLU A 174 13.42 -16.89 3.99
N ALA A 175 13.24 -17.25 2.71
CA ALA A 175 11.91 -17.41 2.11
C ALA A 175 11.05 -18.41 2.91
N VAL A 176 11.59 -19.59 3.23
CA VAL A 176 10.89 -20.60 4.04
C VAL A 176 10.56 -20.08 5.44
N ARG A 177 11.52 -19.41 6.09
CA ARG A 177 11.34 -18.84 7.44
C ARG A 177 10.21 -17.80 7.46
N TYR A 178 10.25 -16.81 6.57
CA TYR A 178 9.26 -15.75 6.55
C TYR A 178 7.91 -16.24 6.03
N GLN A 179 7.88 -17.20 5.09
CA GLN A 179 6.63 -17.81 4.64
C GLN A 179 5.91 -18.57 5.77
N THR A 180 6.66 -19.31 6.59
CA THR A 180 6.10 -20.03 7.75
C THR A 180 5.51 -19.05 8.78
N LYS A 181 6.22 -17.95 9.05
CA LYS A 181 5.74 -16.90 9.95
C LYS A 181 4.52 -16.18 9.37
N LEU A 182 4.52 -15.87 8.08
CA LEU A 182 3.41 -15.24 7.37
C LEU A 182 2.15 -16.09 7.47
N ALA A 183 2.25 -17.41 7.20
CA ALA A 183 1.12 -18.33 7.33
C ALA A 183 0.55 -18.34 8.76
N THR A 184 1.42 -18.36 9.77
CA THR A 184 1.03 -18.29 11.18
C THR A 184 0.27 -17.00 11.49
N LEU A 185 0.80 -15.86 11.07
CA LEU A 185 0.20 -14.55 11.34
C LEU A 185 -1.10 -14.33 10.54
N LYS A 186 -1.22 -14.84 9.31
CA LYS A 186 -2.50 -14.85 8.57
C LYS A 186 -3.58 -15.61 9.35
N ALA A 187 -3.26 -16.77 9.92
CA ALA A 187 -4.20 -17.51 10.75
C ALA A 187 -4.59 -16.74 12.02
N GLN A 188 -3.65 -16.05 12.68
CA GLN A 188 -3.96 -15.18 13.81
C GLN A 188 -4.84 -13.98 13.38
N TYR A 189 -4.57 -13.38 12.23
CA TYR A 189 -5.37 -12.28 11.70
C TYR A 189 -6.82 -12.72 11.45
N HIS A 190 -7.01 -13.88 10.82
CA HIS A 190 -8.34 -14.46 10.64
C HIS A 190 -9.03 -14.66 12.00
N LYS A 191 -8.36 -15.30 12.95
CA LYS A 191 -8.90 -15.53 14.30
C LYS A 191 -9.28 -14.24 15.03
N GLN A 192 -8.47 -13.19 14.90
CA GLN A 192 -8.64 -11.94 15.61
C GLN A 192 -9.78 -11.09 15.05
N TYR A 193 -9.92 -11.02 13.74
CA TYR A 193 -10.78 -10.03 13.07
C TYR A 193 -12.01 -10.62 12.36
N PHE A 194 -12.06 -11.93 12.11
CA PHE A 194 -13.23 -12.53 11.46
C PHE A 194 -14.38 -12.72 12.45
N ASN A 195 -15.54 -12.17 12.10
CA ASN A 195 -16.78 -12.38 12.84
C ASN A 195 -17.52 -13.57 12.23
N THR A 196 -17.58 -14.68 12.97
CA THR A 196 -18.24 -15.93 12.53
C THR A 196 -19.75 -15.78 12.35
N THR A 197 -20.41 -14.93 13.15
CA THR A 197 -21.85 -14.67 13.05
C THR A 197 -22.18 -13.84 11.81
N ALA A 198 -21.39 -12.79 11.54
CA ALA A 198 -21.60 -11.91 10.40
C ALA A 198 -20.98 -12.44 9.09
N GLY A 199 -20.06 -13.40 9.18
CA GLY A 199 -19.37 -13.97 8.03
C GLY A 199 -18.44 -12.98 7.31
N ASN A 200 -17.91 -11.99 8.03
CA ASN A 200 -17.11 -10.89 7.49
C ASN A 200 -16.05 -10.40 8.50
N TYR A 201 -15.19 -9.47 8.07
CA TYR A 201 -14.11 -8.90 8.89
C TYR A 201 -14.43 -7.54 9.50
N GLY A 202 -15.70 -7.12 9.44
CA GLY A 202 -16.14 -5.77 9.77
C GLY A 202 -17.06 -5.19 8.71
N PRO A 203 -17.68 -4.04 8.98
CA PRO A 203 -18.73 -3.49 8.12
C PRO A 203 -18.18 -2.76 6.88
N SER A 204 -16.90 -2.37 6.85
CA SER A 204 -16.34 -1.50 5.82
C SER A 204 -15.78 -2.24 4.60
N GLN A 205 -15.60 -1.49 3.51
CA GLN A 205 -14.91 -1.96 2.30
C GLN A 205 -13.51 -2.45 2.65
N THR A 206 -12.72 -1.62 3.33
CA THR A 206 -11.32 -1.92 3.69
C THR A 206 -11.19 -3.13 4.59
N ALA A 207 -12.09 -3.30 5.57
CA ALA A 207 -12.05 -4.43 6.50
C ALA A 207 -12.13 -5.78 5.77
N ASN A 208 -12.88 -5.85 4.67
CA ASN A 208 -13.09 -7.08 3.90
C ASN A 208 -12.16 -7.20 2.69
N LEU A 209 -11.83 -6.10 2.00
CA LEU A 209 -10.99 -6.15 0.80
C LEU A 209 -9.54 -6.53 1.11
N LEU A 210 -8.99 -6.01 2.21
CA LEU A 210 -7.59 -6.27 2.58
C LEU A 210 -7.32 -7.77 2.82
N PRO A 211 -8.07 -8.50 3.67
CA PRO A 211 -7.84 -9.93 3.84
C PRO A 211 -8.07 -10.74 2.56
N LEU A 212 -9.00 -10.33 1.68
CA LEU A 212 -9.20 -11.00 0.37
C LEU A 212 -7.95 -10.91 -0.52
N PHE A 213 -7.29 -9.74 -0.53
CA PHE A 213 -6.08 -9.49 -1.32
C PHE A 213 -4.91 -10.39 -0.93
N LEU A 214 -4.71 -10.64 0.38
CA LEU A 214 -3.64 -11.51 0.88
C LEU A 214 -4.09 -12.96 1.07
N ASP A 215 -5.28 -13.35 0.61
CA ASP A 215 -5.81 -14.71 0.79
C ASP A 215 -5.75 -15.18 2.25
N ILE A 216 -6.22 -14.33 3.15
CA ILE A 216 -6.31 -14.61 4.59
C ILE A 216 -7.51 -15.49 4.96
N PRO A 217 -8.73 -15.26 4.41
CA PRO A 217 -9.88 -16.07 4.78
C PRO A 217 -9.73 -17.52 4.30
N PRO A 218 -10.04 -18.52 5.13
CA PRO A 218 -10.20 -19.90 4.67
C PRO A 218 -11.18 -20.02 3.50
N ALA A 219 -10.98 -21.03 2.65
CA ALA A 219 -11.73 -21.20 1.42
C ALA A 219 -13.26 -21.25 1.64
N GLU A 220 -13.69 -21.82 2.76
CA GLU A 220 -15.09 -22.02 3.14
C GLU A 220 -15.81 -20.70 3.41
N VAL A 221 -15.09 -19.67 3.89
CA VAL A 221 -15.66 -18.37 4.25
C VAL A 221 -15.30 -17.26 3.27
N ARG A 222 -14.35 -17.49 2.36
CA ARG A 222 -13.90 -16.50 1.36
C ARG A 222 -15.05 -15.91 0.56
N ALA A 223 -16.02 -16.74 0.14
CA ALA A 223 -17.21 -16.28 -0.58
C ALA A 223 -18.12 -15.37 0.25
N SER A 224 -18.22 -15.60 1.57
CA SER A 224 -18.99 -14.74 2.48
C SER A 224 -18.34 -13.36 2.62
N VAL A 225 -17.02 -13.33 2.75
CA VAL A 225 -16.24 -12.09 2.87
C VAL A 225 -16.32 -11.27 1.58
N ALA A 226 -16.20 -11.94 0.42
CA ALA A 226 -16.37 -11.31 -0.89
C ALA A 226 -17.78 -10.71 -1.03
N ARG A 227 -18.83 -11.45 -0.63
CA ARG A 227 -20.20 -10.95 -0.64
C ARG A 227 -20.37 -9.71 0.22
N ALA A 228 -19.87 -9.73 1.46
CA ALA A 228 -19.95 -8.57 2.35
C ALA A 228 -19.26 -7.32 1.77
N PHE A 229 -18.10 -7.49 1.11
CA PHE A 229 -17.42 -6.40 0.40
C PHE A 229 -18.27 -5.82 -0.75
N LEU A 230 -18.85 -6.68 -1.58
CA LEU A 230 -19.66 -6.27 -2.73
C LEU A 230 -21.00 -5.66 -2.31
N GLU A 231 -21.65 -6.20 -1.28
CA GLU A 231 -22.87 -5.65 -0.68
C GLU A 231 -22.62 -4.25 -0.12
N ASN A 232 -21.48 -4.03 0.54
CA ASN A 232 -21.11 -2.70 1.01
C ASN A 232 -20.88 -1.73 -0.16
N LEU A 233 -20.13 -2.13 -1.20
CA LEU A 233 -19.96 -1.30 -2.41
C LEU A 233 -21.31 -0.90 -3.01
N ASN A 234 -22.23 -1.86 -3.15
CA ASN A 234 -23.57 -1.62 -3.67
C ASN A 234 -24.38 -0.67 -2.77
N ALA A 235 -24.31 -0.81 -1.45
CA ALA A 235 -24.97 0.07 -0.49
C ALA A 235 -24.47 1.53 -0.60
N HIS A 236 -23.21 1.72 -1.01
CA HIS A 236 -22.60 3.04 -1.25
C HIS A 236 -22.64 3.46 -2.72
N GLY A 237 -23.58 2.92 -3.51
CA GLY A 237 -23.81 3.33 -4.89
C GLY A 237 -22.67 2.97 -5.85
N ASN A 238 -21.91 1.91 -5.54
CA ASN A 238 -20.70 1.49 -6.23
C ASN A 238 -19.63 2.59 -6.25
N LEU A 239 -19.41 3.23 -5.10
CA LEU A 239 -18.36 4.23 -4.89
C LEU A 239 -17.39 3.78 -3.79
N ALA A 240 -16.14 4.23 -3.91
CA ALA A 240 -15.13 3.96 -2.91
C ALA A 240 -15.42 4.76 -1.63
N THR A 241 -15.43 4.06 -0.50
CA THR A 241 -15.53 4.67 0.83
C THR A 241 -14.27 4.50 1.67
N SER A 242 -13.35 3.65 1.19
CA SER A 242 -12.05 3.38 1.79
C SER A 242 -11.13 4.58 1.81
N GLY A 243 -10.19 4.58 2.74
CA GLY A 243 -9.05 5.49 2.74
C GLY A 243 -7.97 5.07 1.76
N ILE A 244 -6.78 5.64 1.90
CA ILE A 244 -5.68 5.44 0.96
C ILE A 244 -5.22 3.97 0.88
N VAL A 245 -5.26 3.24 2.01
CA VAL A 245 -4.78 1.85 2.07
C VAL A 245 -5.78 0.94 1.37
N GLY A 246 -7.07 1.04 1.69
CA GLY A 246 -8.09 0.21 1.05
C GLY A 246 -8.22 0.49 -0.45
N THR A 247 -8.19 1.77 -0.82
CA THR A 247 -8.34 2.21 -2.22
C THR A 247 -7.24 1.65 -3.12
N ALA A 248 -6.01 1.54 -2.63
CA ALA A 248 -4.86 1.02 -3.39
C ALA A 248 -5.06 -0.42 -3.90
N PHE A 249 -5.84 -1.23 -3.19
CA PHE A 249 -6.05 -2.65 -3.51
C PHE A 249 -7.45 -2.97 -4.06
N MET A 250 -8.39 -2.03 -3.96
CA MET A 250 -9.81 -2.25 -4.30
C MET A 250 -10.02 -2.79 -5.71
N LEU A 251 -9.47 -2.12 -6.73
CA LEU A 251 -9.66 -2.54 -8.13
C LEU A 251 -9.02 -3.90 -8.42
N GLN A 252 -7.92 -4.22 -7.75
CA GLN A 252 -7.27 -5.53 -7.88
C GLN A 252 -8.11 -6.63 -7.27
N VAL A 253 -8.66 -6.40 -6.06
CA VAL A 253 -9.54 -7.36 -5.40
C VAL A 253 -10.80 -7.60 -6.23
N LEU A 254 -11.42 -6.55 -6.77
CA LEU A 254 -12.57 -6.70 -7.67
C LEU A 254 -12.21 -7.55 -8.90
N SER A 255 -11.05 -7.32 -9.51
CA SER A 255 -10.54 -8.15 -10.61
C SER A 255 -10.35 -9.61 -10.19
N GLN A 256 -9.78 -9.86 -9.01
CA GLN A 256 -9.59 -11.21 -8.48
C GLN A 256 -10.90 -11.95 -8.19
N LEU A 257 -11.98 -11.20 -7.94
CA LEU A 257 -13.33 -11.73 -7.75
C LEU A 257 -14.10 -11.91 -9.08
N GLY A 258 -13.53 -11.48 -10.21
CA GLY A 258 -14.21 -11.48 -11.52
C GLY A 258 -15.14 -10.28 -11.75
N GLU A 259 -15.13 -9.31 -10.84
CA GLU A 259 -16.01 -8.12 -10.84
C GLU A 259 -15.41 -6.97 -11.67
N HIS A 260 -15.00 -7.27 -12.91
CA HIS A 260 -14.28 -6.33 -13.78
C HIS A 260 -15.12 -5.13 -14.19
N GLU A 261 -16.41 -5.35 -14.49
CA GLU A 261 -17.35 -4.28 -14.83
C GLU A 261 -17.60 -3.34 -13.66
N LEU A 262 -17.71 -3.88 -12.46
CA LEU A 262 -17.86 -3.07 -11.25
C LEU A 262 -16.60 -2.24 -10.98
N ALA A 263 -15.42 -2.83 -11.16
CA ALA A 263 -14.17 -2.09 -11.08
C ALA A 263 -14.08 -0.98 -12.15
N LEU A 264 -14.55 -1.22 -13.37
CA LEU A 264 -14.66 -0.18 -14.41
C LEU A 264 -15.63 0.92 -13.99
N GLN A 265 -16.79 0.55 -13.46
CA GLN A 265 -17.80 1.48 -12.98
C GLN A 265 -17.23 2.40 -11.90
N ILE A 266 -16.57 1.84 -10.88
CA ILE A 266 -15.95 2.61 -9.79
C ILE A 266 -14.85 3.52 -10.33
N ALA A 267 -13.95 3.00 -11.16
CA ALA A 267 -12.83 3.75 -11.71
C ALA A 267 -13.30 4.92 -12.61
N SER A 268 -14.41 4.73 -13.33
CA SER A 268 -14.99 5.71 -14.26
C SER A 268 -16.13 6.55 -13.67
N ALA A 269 -16.45 6.35 -12.39
CA ALA A 269 -17.50 7.11 -11.72
C ALA A 269 -17.18 8.60 -11.75
N THR A 270 -18.22 9.42 -11.94
CA THR A 270 -18.11 10.89 -11.95
C THR A 270 -18.92 11.54 -10.84
N SER A 271 -19.77 10.79 -10.14
CA SER A 271 -20.48 11.25 -8.95
C SER A 271 -19.52 11.36 -7.77
N LYS A 272 -19.77 12.32 -6.87
CA LYS A 272 -19.04 12.43 -5.61
C LYS A 272 -19.37 11.23 -4.70
N PRO A 273 -18.40 10.61 -4.02
CA PRO A 273 -16.95 10.76 -4.18
C PRO A 273 -16.37 9.82 -5.25
N SER A 274 -15.52 10.35 -6.14
CA SER A 274 -14.83 9.56 -7.16
C SER A 274 -13.65 10.31 -7.78
N TRP A 275 -12.74 9.59 -8.43
CA TRP A 275 -11.68 10.22 -9.22
C TRP A 275 -12.24 11.05 -10.38
N GLY A 276 -13.30 10.57 -11.06
CA GLY A 276 -13.94 11.33 -12.12
C GLY A 276 -14.57 12.63 -11.60
N TYR A 277 -15.10 12.64 -10.38
CA TYR A 277 -15.55 13.87 -9.72
C TYR A 277 -14.41 14.87 -9.52
N MET A 278 -13.26 14.45 -8.96
CA MET A 278 -12.08 15.33 -8.77
C MET A 278 -11.64 15.98 -10.10
N VAL A 279 -11.69 15.20 -11.17
CA VAL A 279 -11.31 15.58 -12.54
C VAL A 279 -12.28 16.59 -13.15
N GLN A 280 -13.57 16.54 -12.80
CA GLN A 280 -14.59 17.51 -13.23
C GLN A 280 -14.48 18.86 -12.51
N GLN A 281 -13.90 18.88 -11.32
CA GLN A 281 -13.86 20.07 -10.44
C GLN A 281 -12.67 21.00 -10.69
N GLY A 282 -11.71 20.66 -11.57
CA GLY A 282 -10.58 21.54 -11.83
C GLY A 282 -9.43 20.90 -12.61
N PRO A 283 -8.26 21.58 -12.70
CA PRO A 283 -7.20 21.28 -13.69
C PRO A 283 -6.44 19.95 -13.55
N GLY A 284 -6.99 18.94 -12.84
CA GLY A 284 -6.66 17.53 -13.12
C GLY A 284 -5.57 16.90 -12.26
N THR A 285 -5.56 17.17 -10.97
CA THR A 285 -4.82 16.36 -9.97
C THR A 285 -5.79 15.59 -9.08
N ILE A 286 -5.32 14.47 -8.53
CA ILE A 286 -6.04 13.73 -7.50
C ILE A 286 -5.93 14.52 -6.19
N TRP A 287 -7.03 14.57 -5.43
CA TRP A 287 -7.12 15.33 -4.18
C TRP A 287 -6.64 14.52 -2.99
N GLU A 288 -6.33 15.20 -1.88
CA GLU A 288 -5.94 14.51 -0.66
C GLU A 288 -7.12 13.71 -0.07
N THR A 289 -8.33 14.29 -0.07
CA THR A 289 -9.56 13.66 0.41
C THR A 289 -10.52 13.35 -0.74
N TRP A 290 -11.44 12.43 -0.51
CA TRP A 290 -12.45 12.03 -1.50
C TRP A 290 -13.50 13.11 -1.80
N ASP A 291 -13.86 13.90 -0.80
CA ASP A 291 -15.07 14.71 -0.81
C ASP A 291 -14.83 16.21 -0.61
N ASP A 292 -13.58 16.62 -0.34
CA ASP A 292 -13.24 18.03 -0.12
C ASP A 292 -11.87 18.43 -0.72
N SER A 293 -11.88 19.46 -1.57
CA SER A 293 -10.67 20.09 -2.11
C SER A 293 -10.09 21.18 -1.20
N SER A 294 -10.81 21.61 -0.16
CA SER A 294 -10.43 22.75 0.70
C SER A 294 -9.20 22.46 1.57
N ASN A 295 -8.95 21.18 1.90
CA ASN A 295 -7.72 20.70 2.53
C ASN A 295 -6.59 20.41 1.54
N SER A 296 -6.77 20.66 0.23
CA SER A 296 -5.73 20.56 -0.80
C SER A 296 -5.11 21.90 -1.29
N PRO A 297 -4.90 22.94 -0.46
CA PRO A 297 -4.30 24.20 -0.92
C PRO A 297 -2.78 24.12 -1.10
N GLN A 298 -2.16 22.98 -0.79
CA GLN A 298 -0.74 22.70 -1.08
C GLN A 298 -0.63 21.69 -2.22
N PRO A 299 0.45 21.72 -3.05
CA PRO A 299 0.65 20.71 -4.07
C PRO A 299 0.53 19.32 -3.40
N PRO A 300 -0.34 18.43 -3.92
CA PRO A 300 -0.67 17.17 -3.28
C PRO A 300 0.62 16.43 -3.00
N CYS A 301 0.76 15.78 -1.83
CA CYS A 301 1.93 14.96 -1.53
C CYS A 301 2.05 13.88 -2.61
N PRO A 302 2.93 14.06 -3.63
CA PRO A 302 2.87 13.24 -4.81
C PRO A 302 3.33 11.83 -4.45
N SER A 303 4.21 11.67 -3.46
CA SER A 303 4.74 10.37 -3.01
C SER A 303 3.67 9.47 -2.36
N CYS A 304 2.77 10.00 -1.54
CA CYS A 304 1.72 9.20 -0.89
C CYS A 304 0.75 8.60 -1.91
N TYR A 305 0.36 9.39 -2.91
CA TYR A 305 -0.51 8.93 -4.00
C TYR A 305 0.24 8.19 -5.10
N HIS A 306 1.50 8.55 -5.41
CA HIS A 306 2.32 7.80 -6.37
C HIS A 306 2.53 6.40 -5.84
N TRP A 307 2.74 6.18 -4.53
CA TRP A 307 2.87 4.84 -3.95
C TRP A 307 1.54 4.07 -3.91
N CYS A 308 0.42 4.72 -3.54
CA CYS A 308 -0.90 4.07 -3.54
C CYS A 308 -1.45 3.77 -4.95
N LEU A 309 -1.14 4.61 -5.95
CA LEU A 309 -1.54 4.42 -7.35
C LEU A 309 -0.49 3.67 -8.17
N SER A 310 0.79 3.64 -7.76
CA SER A 310 1.81 2.75 -8.31
C SER A 310 1.71 1.33 -7.78
N LEU A 311 0.67 1.00 -7.00
CA LEU A 311 0.20 -0.37 -6.81
C LEU A 311 -0.78 -0.80 -7.93
N LEU A 312 -1.21 0.13 -8.80
CA LEU A 312 -1.92 -0.15 -10.05
C LEU A 312 -1.05 -0.18 -11.35
N PRO A 313 0.20 -0.68 -11.42
CA PRO A 313 0.88 -0.83 -12.70
C PRO A 313 0.70 -2.25 -13.26
N CYS A 314 0.34 -2.24 -14.53
CA CYS A 314 0.09 -3.37 -15.41
C CYS A 314 1.31 -4.30 -15.54
N ARG A 315 1.06 -5.61 -15.46
CA ARG A 315 1.85 -6.56 -16.27
C ARG A 315 1.08 -7.81 -16.67
N SER A 316 1.17 -8.13 -17.95
CA SER A 316 1.02 -9.47 -18.50
C SER A 316 2.16 -10.36 -17.98
N PHE A 317 1.80 -11.44 -17.29
CA PHE A 317 2.71 -12.56 -17.07
C PHE A 317 2.74 -13.36 -18.37
N ASP A 318 3.85 -13.29 -19.09
CA ASP A 318 4.08 -14.15 -20.25
C ASP A 318 4.95 -15.33 -19.84
N ILE A 319 4.33 -16.51 -19.71
CA ILE A 319 5.02 -17.79 -19.44
C ILE A 319 5.73 -18.31 -20.70
N SER A 320 5.57 -17.67 -21.87
CA SER A 320 6.21 -18.11 -23.13
C SER A 320 7.74 -18.11 -23.08
N GLN A 321 8.37 -17.40 -22.14
CA GLN A 321 9.83 -17.39 -22.01
C GLN A 321 10.42 -18.67 -21.37
N TYR A 322 9.56 -19.63 -20.96
CA TYR A 322 9.99 -20.93 -20.43
C TYR A 322 9.43 -22.14 -21.20
N LEU A 323 8.84 -21.93 -22.38
CA LEU A 323 8.34 -23.03 -23.22
C LEU A 323 9.29 -23.28 -24.38
N LEU A 324 9.85 -24.49 -24.41
CA LEU A 324 10.60 -25.08 -25.51
C LEU A 324 9.83 -24.92 -26.85
N PRO A 325 10.54 -24.84 -27.99
CA PRO A 325 9.94 -24.47 -29.27
C PRO A 325 8.95 -25.54 -29.74
N GLY A 326 7.67 -25.20 -29.69
CA GLY A 326 6.57 -26.02 -30.22
C GLY A 326 5.26 -25.28 -30.01
N GLY A 327 4.66 -24.81 -31.11
CA GLY A 327 3.55 -23.86 -31.09
C GLY A 327 2.33 -24.30 -30.27
N ALA A 328 1.74 -23.37 -29.53
CA ALA A 328 0.38 -23.47 -29.04
C ALA A 328 -0.20 -22.09 -28.67
N SER A 329 -1.47 -21.92 -29.06
CA SER A 329 -2.52 -21.00 -28.63
C SER A 329 -2.30 -20.07 -27.43
N CYS A 330 -2.73 -18.82 -27.60
CA CYS A 330 -2.99 -17.83 -26.54
C CYS A 330 -4.03 -18.35 -25.53
N SER A 331 -3.59 -19.08 -24.51
CA SER A 331 -4.45 -19.53 -23.41
C SER A 331 -3.75 -19.34 -22.07
N ARG A 332 -3.83 -18.11 -21.55
CA ARG A 332 -3.78 -17.68 -20.13
C ARG A 332 -3.19 -16.27 -20.04
N ILE A 333 -4.04 -15.25 -20.15
CA ILE A 333 -3.73 -13.91 -19.63
C ILE A 333 -4.37 -13.87 -18.24
N GLN A 334 -3.57 -13.69 -17.19
CA GLN A 334 -4.12 -13.40 -15.85
C GLN A 334 -4.76 -12.01 -15.88
N ASP A 335 -6.06 -11.94 -15.58
CA ASP A 335 -6.89 -10.74 -15.65
C ASP A 335 -6.44 -9.70 -14.61
N ARG A 336 -5.78 -8.62 -15.06
CA ARG A 336 -5.41 -7.46 -14.24
C ARG A 336 -6.00 -6.19 -14.84
N ILE A 337 -6.68 -5.41 -14.01
CA ILE A 337 -7.27 -4.12 -14.38
C ILE A 337 -6.21 -3.02 -14.40
N CYS A 338 -6.17 -2.25 -15.49
CA CYS A 338 -5.27 -1.10 -15.67
C CYS A 338 -6.06 0.21 -15.62
N VAL A 339 -5.57 1.23 -14.91
CA VAL A 339 -6.15 2.58 -14.95
C VAL A 339 -5.02 3.57 -15.19
N ARG A 340 -5.02 4.22 -16.36
CA ARG A 340 -3.99 5.19 -16.75
C ARG A 340 -4.62 6.56 -16.97
N TRP A 341 -4.24 7.55 -16.17
CA TRP A 341 -4.70 8.92 -16.34
C TRP A 341 -3.69 9.70 -17.19
N CYS A 342 -4.03 10.02 -18.45
CA CYS A 342 -3.19 10.86 -19.31
C CYS A 342 -3.64 12.32 -19.22
N ALA A 343 -2.75 13.18 -18.71
CA ALA A 343 -3.06 14.60 -18.50
C ALA A 343 -3.18 15.43 -19.78
N HIS A 344 -2.62 15.00 -20.92
CA HIS A 344 -2.35 15.93 -22.03
C HIS A 344 -3.19 15.79 -23.31
N SER A 345 -3.98 14.73 -23.53
CA SER A 345 -4.86 14.67 -24.73
C SER A 345 -6.03 13.68 -24.68
N CYS A 346 -6.06 12.77 -23.71
CA CYS A 346 -7.14 11.78 -23.54
C CYS A 346 -7.23 11.36 -22.07
N ARG A 347 -8.32 11.74 -21.38
CA ARG A 347 -8.66 11.20 -20.06
C ARG A 347 -9.41 9.88 -20.27
N ALA A 348 -8.69 8.78 -20.46
CA ALA A 348 -9.26 7.47 -20.81
C ALA A 348 -8.84 6.38 -19.82
N ILE A 349 -9.78 5.55 -19.38
CA ILE A 349 -9.53 4.34 -18.57
C ILE A 349 -9.56 3.13 -19.50
N SER A 350 -8.62 2.18 -19.33
CA SER A 350 -8.50 1.01 -20.21
C SER A 350 -8.47 -0.27 -19.39
N ILE A 351 -9.53 -1.07 -19.45
CA ILE A 351 -9.64 -2.31 -18.66
C ILE A 351 -9.70 -3.51 -19.60
N PRO A 352 -8.85 -4.53 -19.44
CA PRO A 352 -9.01 -5.79 -20.14
C PRO A 352 -10.20 -6.56 -19.54
N VAL A 353 -11.21 -6.83 -20.37
CA VAL A 353 -12.39 -7.65 -20.05
C VAL A 353 -12.37 -8.86 -20.98
N ALA A 354 -12.17 -10.06 -20.44
CA ALA A 354 -12.36 -11.35 -21.13
C ALA A 354 -11.86 -11.37 -22.61
N GLY A 355 -10.59 -11.03 -22.82
CA GLY A 355 -9.96 -11.04 -24.15
C GLY A 355 -10.19 -9.81 -25.03
N ARG A 356 -10.78 -8.73 -24.51
CA ARG A 356 -10.92 -7.42 -25.18
C ARG A 356 -10.42 -6.29 -24.27
N CYS A 357 -9.72 -5.29 -24.82
CA CYS A 357 -9.43 -4.04 -24.11
C CYS A 357 -10.59 -3.07 -24.30
N GLU A 358 -11.35 -2.77 -23.25
CA GLU A 358 -12.37 -1.72 -23.30
C GLU A 358 -11.77 -0.37 -22.90
N HIS A 359 -12.05 0.66 -23.70
CA HIS A 359 -11.62 2.03 -23.47
C HIS A 359 -12.84 2.89 -23.13
N ARG A 360 -12.87 3.53 -21.96
CA ARG A 360 -13.86 4.56 -21.62
C ARG A 360 -13.21 5.93 -21.53
N VAL A 361 -13.67 6.85 -22.37
CA VAL A 361 -13.27 8.26 -22.35
C VAL A 361 -14.11 8.98 -21.31
N LEU A 362 -13.47 9.53 -20.27
CA LEU A 362 -14.14 10.26 -19.18
C LEU A 362 -14.49 11.71 -19.56
N GLN A 363 -13.78 12.26 -20.53
CA GLN A 363 -14.02 13.60 -21.06
C GLN A 363 -13.45 13.69 -22.47
N SER A 364 -14.29 14.04 -23.46
CA SER A 364 -13.82 14.42 -24.79
C SER A 364 -13.71 15.94 -24.85
N TYR A 365 -12.53 16.44 -25.22
CA TYR A 365 -12.41 17.83 -25.66
C TYR A 365 -12.47 17.81 -27.18
N SER A 366 -13.50 18.42 -27.76
CA SER A 366 -13.42 18.84 -29.16
C SER A 366 -12.42 20.00 -29.22
N SER A 367 -11.16 19.72 -29.53
CA SER A 367 -10.19 20.77 -29.83
C SER A 367 -10.55 21.38 -31.18
N GLY A 368 -11.52 22.29 -31.18
CA GLY A 368 -11.76 23.23 -32.27
C GLY A 368 -10.67 24.29 -32.28
N THR A 369 -9.42 23.90 -32.52
CA THR A 369 -8.32 24.79 -32.88
C THR A 369 -7.12 23.94 -33.29
N ALA A 370 -6.97 23.76 -34.61
CA ALA A 370 -5.70 23.34 -35.19
C ALA A 370 -4.71 24.49 -35.07
N TRP A 371 -3.53 24.24 -34.50
CA TRP A 371 -2.34 25.09 -34.62
C TRP A 371 -1.10 24.18 -34.72
N PRO A 372 -0.06 24.62 -35.45
CA PRO A 372 0.71 23.85 -36.43
C PRO A 372 1.65 22.78 -35.89
#